data_AF-A0A183J688-F1
#
_entry.id   AF-A0A183J688-F1
#
_cell.length_a   1.000
_cell.length_b   1.000
_cell.length_c   1.000
_cell.angle_alpha   90.00
_cell.angle_beta   90.00
_cell.angle_gamma   90.00
#
_symmetry.space_group_name_H-M   'P 1'
#
loop_
_entity.id
_entity.type
_entity.pdbx_description
1 polymer ?
#
loop_
_entity_poly.entity_id
_entity_poly.type
_entity_poly.pdbx_seq_one_letter_code
_entity_poly.pdbx_strand_id
1 'polypeptide(L)'
;MRNDLLLMRPYLQTCREVARLCLLRHLRPYGHFIDTSDVYSMQDLIDIADGILATRFRETLDIFRQHIKVDCDACRGNGYLCELCGDQTLLFPFDEFIGICRQCSAVFHRVFSMAYVKK
;
A
#
# COMPACT_ATOMS: atom_id res chain seq x y z
N MET A 1 1.00 3.36 7.93
CA MET A 1 -0.49 3.43 7.95
C MET A 1 -1.05 4.35 6.86
N ARG A 2 -1.07 5.69 6.98
CA ARG A 2 -1.57 6.55 5.87
C ARG A 2 -0.69 6.48 4.63
N ASN A 3 0.63 6.42 4.82
CA ASN A 3 1.58 6.21 3.74
C ASN A 3 1.26 4.94 2.92
N ASP A 4 0.93 3.84 3.59
CA ASP A 4 0.55 2.58 2.97
C ASP A 4 -0.69 2.76 2.07
N LEU A 5 -1.69 3.54 2.52
CA LEU A 5 -2.86 3.86 1.69
C LEU A 5 -2.47 4.63 0.42
N LEU A 6 -1.56 5.60 0.52
CA LEU A 6 -1.07 6.35 -0.64
C LEU A 6 -0.30 5.46 -1.61
N LEU A 7 0.43 4.46 -1.10
CA LEU A 7 1.13 3.46 -1.89
C LEU A 7 0.18 2.44 -2.55
N MET A 8 -0.97 2.17 -1.92
CA MET A 8 -2.04 1.33 -2.48
C MET A 8 -2.93 2.08 -3.48
N ARG A 9 -2.99 3.42 -3.41
CA ARG A 9 -3.88 4.27 -4.23
C ARG A 9 -3.83 3.95 -5.73
N PRO A 10 -2.67 3.76 -6.39
CA PRO A 10 -2.64 3.44 -7.81
C PRO A 10 -3.39 2.15 -8.16
N TYR A 11 -3.25 1.10 -7.32
CA TYR A 11 -3.97 -0.16 -7.49
C TYR A 11 -5.48 0.04 -7.30
N LEU A 12 -5.87 0.80 -6.27
CA LEU A 12 -7.27 1.03 -5.92
C LEU A 12 -8.01 1.91 -6.95
N GLN A 13 -7.32 2.87 -7.57
CA GLN A 13 -7.94 3.79 -8.55
C GLN A 13 -8.00 3.22 -9.97
N THR A 14 -7.07 2.33 -10.34
CA THR A 14 -6.99 1.79 -11.71
C THR A 14 -7.68 0.43 -11.87
N CYS A 15 -7.84 -0.33 -10.78
CA CYS A 15 -8.47 -1.64 -10.83
C CYS A 15 -10.00 -1.56 -10.95
N ARG A 16 -10.56 -2.22 -11.96
CA ARG A 16 -12.02 -2.29 -12.19
C ARG A 16 -12.74 -3.12 -11.13
N GLU A 17 -12.09 -4.15 -10.59
CA GLU A 17 -12.68 -5.00 -9.54
C GLU A 17 -12.86 -4.24 -8.23
N VAL A 18 -11.98 -3.27 -7.93
CA VAL A 18 -12.14 -2.37 -6.77
C VAL A 18 -13.43 -1.56 -6.86
N ALA A 19 -13.72 -1.03 -8.05
CA ALA A 19 -14.97 -0.31 -8.32
C ALA A 19 -16.18 -1.26 -8.22
N ARG A 20 -16.09 -2.45 -8.82
CA ARG A 20 -17.17 -3.47 -8.80
C ARG A 20 -17.52 -3.93 -7.39
N LEU A 21 -16.51 -4.22 -6.57
CA LEU A 21 -16.63 -4.65 -5.18
C LEU A 21 -16.88 -3.47 -4.22
N CYS A 22 -16.84 -2.23 -4.72
CA CYS A 22 -17.00 -1.02 -3.93
C CYS A 22 -16.03 -0.94 -2.73
N LEU A 23 -14.80 -1.44 -2.86
CA LEU A 23 -13.87 -1.55 -1.73
C LEU A 23 -13.50 -0.18 -1.12
N LEU A 24 -13.48 0.88 -1.92
CA LEU A 24 -13.29 2.25 -1.43
C LEU A 24 -14.37 2.69 -0.43
N ARG A 25 -15.52 2.01 -0.34
CA ARG A 25 -16.54 2.31 0.68
C ARG A 25 -16.06 2.01 2.10
N HIS A 26 -15.10 1.10 2.29
CA HIS A 26 -14.49 0.85 3.60
C HIS A 26 -13.71 2.07 4.13
N LEU A 27 -13.43 3.05 3.27
CA LEU A 27 -12.84 4.35 3.64
C LEU A 27 -13.88 5.46 3.87
N ARG A 28 -15.20 5.22 3.81
CA ARG A 28 -16.17 6.33 3.75
C ARG A 28 -16.14 7.41 4.84
N PRO A 29 -15.70 7.20 6.10
CA PRO A 29 -15.46 8.32 7.01
C PRO A 29 -14.12 9.04 6.74
N TYR A 30 -13.15 8.36 6.13
CA TYR A 30 -11.77 8.80 5.93
C TYR A 30 -11.39 8.95 4.45
N GLY A 31 -12.37 9.12 3.56
CA GLY A 31 -12.14 9.14 2.11
C GLY A 31 -11.14 10.22 1.69
N HIS A 32 -11.16 11.36 2.38
CA HIS A 32 -10.23 12.45 2.17
C HIS A 32 -8.75 12.08 2.38
N PHE A 33 -8.43 10.99 3.11
CA PHE A 33 -7.06 10.52 3.29
C PHE A 33 -6.44 9.94 2.02
N ILE A 34 -7.25 9.46 1.06
CA ILE A 34 -6.75 8.97 -0.23
C ILE A 34 -6.49 10.11 -1.22
N ASP A 35 -7.26 11.20 -1.08
CA ASP A 35 -7.28 12.31 -2.04
C ASP A 35 -6.34 13.45 -1.66
N THR A 36 -6.19 13.73 -0.36
CA THR A 36 -5.39 14.84 0.18
C THR A 36 -4.50 14.33 1.31
N SER A 37 -3.24 14.74 1.42
CA SER A 37 -2.28 14.20 2.42
C SER A 37 -2.28 14.92 3.77
N ASP A 38 -2.82 16.13 3.87
CA ASP A 38 -2.56 17.01 5.03
C ASP A 38 -3.81 17.52 5.75
N VAL A 39 -4.99 17.03 5.39
CA VAL A 39 -6.25 17.42 6.04
C VAL A 39 -6.75 16.33 6.97
N TYR A 40 -7.26 16.76 8.12
CA TYR A 40 -7.98 15.98 9.12
C TYR A 40 -9.23 16.77 9.51
N SER A 41 -10.35 16.09 9.65
CA SER A 41 -11.56 16.62 10.28
C SER A 41 -11.45 16.55 11.81
N MET A 42 -12.31 17.28 12.51
CA MET A 42 -12.38 17.22 13.97
C MET A 42 -12.75 15.81 14.46
N GLN A 43 -13.59 15.09 13.72
CA GLN A 43 -13.93 13.70 14.04
C GLN A 43 -12.70 12.78 13.93
N ASP A 44 -11.83 13.00 12.95
CA ASP A 44 -10.61 12.19 12.81
C ASP A 44 -9.68 12.38 14.02
N LEU A 45 -9.57 13.61 14.53
CA LEU A 45 -8.76 13.90 15.71
C LEU A 45 -9.31 13.22 16.97
N ILE A 46 -10.63 13.17 17.11
CA ILE A 46 -11.31 12.44 18.20
C ILE A 46 -11.06 10.93 18.04
N ASP A 47 -11.28 10.38 16.85
CA ASP A 47 -11.07 8.96 16.58
C ASP A 47 -9.60 8.53 16.74
N ILE A 48 -8.65 9.44 16.51
CA ILE A 48 -7.22 9.26 16.80
C ILE A 48 -6.99 9.19 18.32
N ALA A 49 -7.54 10.15 19.06
CA ALA A 49 -7.41 10.22 20.52
C ALA A 49 -8.00 8.96 21.19
N ASP A 50 -9.11 8.45 20.67
CA ASP A 50 -9.78 7.24 21.16
C ASP A 50 -9.17 5.93 20.62
N GLY A 51 -8.17 6.01 19.72
CA GLY A 51 -7.51 4.85 19.11
C GLY A 51 -8.38 4.05 18.11
N ILE A 52 -9.61 4.50 17.87
CA ILE A 52 -10.59 3.89 16.96
C ILE A 52 -10.08 3.96 15.51
N LEU A 53 -9.49 5.09 15.12
CA LEU A 53 -8.99 5.29 13.77
C LEU A 53 -7.93 4.25 13.42
N ALA A 54 -6.97 4.02 14.32
CA ALA A 54 -5.86 3.09 14.07
C ALA A 54 -6.35 1.67 13.78
N THR A 55 -7.34 1.20 14.54
CA THR A 55 -7.90 -0.15 14.39
C THR A 55 -8.69 -0.29 13.09
N ARG A 56 -9.64 0.62 12.84
CA ARG A 56 -10.45 0.60 11.61
C ARG A 56 -9.60 0.73 10.36
N PHE A 57 -8.59 1.59 10.40
CA PHE A 57 -7.76 1.83 9.24
C PHE A 57 -6.85 0.64 8.94
N ARG A 58 -6.35 -0.06 9.97
CA ARG A 58 -5.61 -1.32 9.79
C ARG A 58 -6.49 -2.38 9.13
N GLU A 59 -7.71 -2.60 9.62
CA GLU A 59 -8.66 -3.55 9.02
C GLU A 59 -8.92 -3.22 7.54
N THR A 60 -9.17 -1.94 7.23
CA THR A 60 -9.36 -1.49 5.85
C THR A 60 -8.14 -1.70 4.96
N LEU A 61 -6.93 -1.43 5.48
CA LEU A 61 -5.69 -1.70 4.75
C LEU A 61 -5.49 -3.19 4.51
N ASP A 62 -5.87 -4.05 5.44
CA ASP A 62 -5.74 -5.50 5.29
C ASP A 62 -6.69 -6.04 4.22
N ILE A 63 -7.91 -5.50 4.12
CA ILE A 63 -8.83 -5.77 2.99
C ILE A 63 -8.17 -5.38 1.66
N PHE A 64 -7.52 -4.21 1.60
CA PHE A 64 -6.85 -3.77 0.37
C PHE A 64 -5.62 -4.61 0.04
N ARG A 65 -4.82 -5.02 1.04
CA ARG A 65 -3.70 -5.93 0.86
C ARG A 65 -4.16 -7.26 0.27
N GLN A 66 -5.22 -7.83 0.86
CA GLN A 66 -5.80 -9.09 0.40
C GLN A 66 -6.27 -8.97 -1.06
N HIS A 67 -6.98 -7.90 -1.40
CA HIS A 67 -7.40 -7.64 -2.78
C HIS A 67 -6.20 -7.52 -3.74
N ILE A 68 -5.20 -6.72 -3.39
CA ILE A 68 -4.07 -6.41 -4.27
C ILE A 68 -3.18 -7.65 -4.49
N LYS A 69 -2.93 -8.43 -3.44
CA LYS A 69 -1.96 -9.54 -3.48
C LYS A 69 -2.57 -10.89 -3.87
N VAL A 70 -3.84 -11.12 -3.54
CA VAL A 70 -4.44 -12.46 -3.58
C VAL A 70 -5.65 -12.50 -4.50
N ASP A 71 -6.64 -11.64 -4.27
CA ASP A 71 -7.96 -11.80 -4.90
C ASP A 71 -8.03 -11.25 -6.34
N CYS A 72 -7.06 -10.42 -6.75
CA CYS A 72 -7.09 -9.74 -8.04
C CYS A 72 -5.82 -9.92 -8.85
N ASP A 73 -5.89 -10.72 -9.92
CA ASP A 73 -4.76 -10.95 -10.82
C ASP A 73 -4.28 -9.67 -11.52
N ALA A 74 -5.19 -8.73 -11.81
CA ALA A 74 -4.81 -7.45 -12.41
C ALA A 74 -3.97 -6.59 -11.45
N CYS A 75 -4.33 -6.54 -10.17
CA CYS A 75 -3.53 -5.84 -9.16
C CYS A 75 -2.20 -6.57 -8.92
N ARG A 76 -2.24 -7.89 -8.81
CA ARG A 76 -1.06 -8.72 -8.60
C ARG A 76 -0.06 -8.61 -9.75
N GLY A 77 -0.54 -8.55 -10.99
CA GLY A 77 0.30 -8.34 -12.18
C GLY A 77 1.00 -6.98 -12.23
N ASN A 78 0.55 -6.00 -11.44
CA ASN A 78 1.21 -4.71 -11.25
C ASN A 78 2.17 -4.71 -10.03
N GLY A 79 2.53 -5.88 -9.52
CA GLY A 79 3.62 -6.03 -8.54
C GLY A 79 4.99 -5.83 -9.17
N TYR A 80 5.99 -5.58 -8.34
CA TYR A 80 7.38 -5.34 -8.76
C TYR A 80 8.23 -6.58 -8.52
N LEU A 81 9.25 -6.80 -9.34
CA LEU A 81 10.29 -7.78 -9.06
C LEU A 81 11.54 -7.08 -8.55
N CYS A 82 12.24 -7.72 -7.61
CA CYS A 82 13.51 -7.19 -7.14
C CYS A 82 14.62 -7.49 -8.16
N GLU A 83 15.09 -6.46 -8.85
CA GLU A 83 16.17 -6.57 -9.84
C GLU A 83 17.53 -6.95 -9.21
N LEU A 84 17.66 -6.87 -7.87
CA LEU A 84 18.94 -7.04 -7.17
C LEU A 84 19.19 -8.44 -6.63
N CYS A 85 18.14 -9.23 -6.35
CA CYS A 85 18.28 -10.53 -5.67
C CYS A 85 17.88 -11.75 -6.52
N GLY A 86 17.36 -11.55 -7.73
CA GLY A 86 16.96 -12.64 -8.64
C GLY A 86 15.73 -13.44 -8.20
N ASP A 87 15.18 -13.13 -7.02
CA ASP A 87 13.93 -13.69 -6.52
C ASP A 87 12.75 -13.24 -7.40
N GLN A 88 11.89 -14.19 -7.74
CA GLN A 88 10.68 -13.98 -8.54
C GLN A 88 9.45 -13.65 -7.68
N THR A 89 9.65 -13.46 -6.38
CA THR A 89 8.61 -13.00 -5.47
C THR A 89 8.21 -11.56 -5.79
N LEU A 90 6.91 -11.35 -6.03
CA LEU A 90 6.35 -10.02 -6.26
C LEU A 90 6.39 -9.18 -4.99
N LEU A 91 6.94 -7.99 -5.13
CA LEU A 91 7.02 -6.95 -4.11
C LEU A 91 5.99 -5.88 -4.36
N PHE A 92 5.48 -5.31 -3.26
CA PHE A 92 4.59 -4.18 -3.32
C PHE A 92 5.16 -3.01 -2.52
N PRO A 93 4.93 -1.75 -2.95
CA PRO A 93 5.47 -0.57 -2.28
C PRO A 93 5.09 -0.45 -0.79
N PHE A 94 3.98 -1.08 -0.38
CA PHE A 94 3.48 -1.07 1.00
C PHE A 94 3.95 -2.27 1.85
N ASP A 95 4.86 -3.09 1.33
CA ASP A 95 5.42 -4.23 2.05
C ASP A 95 6.46 -3.79 3.09
N GLU A 96 6.60 -4.62 4.13
CA GLU A 96 7.66 -4.44 5.11
C GLU A 96 9.02 -4.74 4.47
N PHE A 97 10.08 -4.09 4.94
CA PHE A 97 11.45 -4.36 4.51
C PHE A 97 11.72 -4.20 3.01
N ILE A 98 11.02 -3.31 2.33
CA ILE A 98 11.28 -2.92 0.93
C ILE A 98 11.70 -1.46 0.80
N GLY A 99 12.44 -1.15 -0.26
CA GLY A 99 12.95 0.16 -0.61
C GLY A 99 12.42 0.58 -1.97
N ILE A 100 12.14 1.87 -2.12
CA ILE A 100 11.65 2.47 -3.36
C ILE A 100 12.66 3.51 -3.81
N CYS A 101 13.15 3.38 -5.05
CA CYS A 101 14.05 4.36 -5.64
C CYS A 101 13.29 5.67 -5.92
N ARG A 102 13.81 6.81 -5.47
CA ARG A 102 13.17 8.11 -5.68
C ARG A 102 13.30 8.66 -7.11
N GLN A 103 14.21 8.10 -7.91
CA GLN A 103 14.47 8.55 -9.28
C GLN A 103 13.66 7.75 -10.31
N CYS A 104 13.59 6.41 -10.17
CA CYS A 104 12.93 5.52 -11.12
C CYS A 104 11.74 4.75 -10.55
N SER A 105 11.40 4.94 -9.27
CA SER A 105 10.30 4.24 -8.58
C SER A 105 10.44 2.71 -8.53
N ALA A 106 11.63 2.16 -8.81
CA ALA A 106 11.91 0.74 -8.67
C ALA A 106 11.79 0.28 -7.20
N VAL A 107 11.23 -0.91 -6.99
CA VAL A 107 11.00 -1.50 -5.67
C VAL A 107 11.93 -2.70 -5.46
N PHE A 108 12.63 -2.74 -4.33
CA PHE A 108 13.64 -3.75 -4.01
C PHE A 108 13.64 -4.11 -2.52
N HIS A 109 14.18 -5.27 -2.14
CA HIS A 109 14.34 -5.65 -0.73
C HIS A 109 15.35 -4.74 0.00
N ARG A 110 15.03 -4.28 1.23
CA ARG A 110 15.90 -3.43 2.06
C ARG A 110 16.91 -4.21 2.93
N VAL A 111 16.67 -5.49 3.18
CA VAL A 111 17.41 -6.23 4.21
C VAL A 111 18.67 -6.88 3.62
N PHE A 112 19.80 -6.32 4.06
CA PHE A 112 21.20 -6.69 3.92
C PHE A 112 21.72 -7.07 2.53
N SER A 113 22.26 -6.04 1.86
CA SER A 113 23.50 -6.12 1.11
C SER A 113 24.63 -6.77 1.93
N MET A 114 24.64 -8.09 2.01
CA MET A 114 25.83 -8.91 2.23
C MET A 114 25.92 -10.02 1.20
N ALA A 115 25.76 -9.68 -0.08
CA ALA A 115 26.21 -10.50 -1.19
C ALA A 115 27.07 -9.65 -2.13
N TYR A 116 28.33 -9.50 -1.73
CA TYR A 116 29.52 -9.38 -2.57
C TYR A 116 29.60 -8.27 -3.64
N VAL A 117 30.54 -7.36 -3.35
CA VAL A 117 31.51 -6.81 -4.32
C VAL A 117 31.69 -7.74 -5.52
N LYS A 118 31.29 -7.29 -6.71
CA LYS A 118 31.99 -7.69 -7.94
C LYS A 118 32.80 -6.50 -8.43
N LYS A 119 34.09 -6.57 -8.12
CA LYS A 119 35.15 -6.02 -8.98
C LYS A 119 35.05 -6.63 -10.36
#